data_AF-A0A1S3JDI6-F1
#
_entry.id   AF-A0A1S3JDI6-F1
#
_cell.length_a   1.000
_cell.length_b   1.000
_cell.length_c   1.000
_cell.angle_alpha   90.00
_cell.angle_beta   90.00
_cell.angle_gamma   90.00
#
_symmetry.space_group_name_H-M   'P 1'
#
loop_
_entity.id
_entity.type
_entity.pdbx_description
1 polymer ?
#
loop_
_entity_poly.entity_id
_entity_poly.type
_entity_poly.pdbx_seq_one_letter_code
_entity_poly.pdbx_strand_id
1 'polypeptide(L)'
;MASHMYVISMLVLVVPKQQVTGDIGSFWHVTDFHYDSTVFTSQDSCTSPVADIEQKPYGDYLCDSPWSLINSSVHAMKQIEPNADFILWTGDSGPHIDESKDSAENIISTISNLTGILMDIFPNTKVYAAHGNHDYFPANQLPPHENEIYRAVANMWQRWYRDSEANRTLRKGGYYTVSIRQGLVAVVLNTNLYYGSNKVTADISDHAGQLQWFDKVLKQAAQNGNKVN
;
A
#
# COMPACT_ATOMS: atom_id res chain seq x y z
N MET A 1 41.90 -68.47 14.40
CA MET A 1 41.10 -67.62 13.51
C MET A 1 40.11 -66.84 14.36
N ALA A 2 40.37 -65.56 14.62
CA ALA A 2 39.53 -64.71 15.47
C ALA A 2 38.67 -63.82 14.58
N SER A 3 37.38 -64.15 14.48
CA SER A 3 36.40 -63.41 13.70
C SER A 3 36.02 -62.13 14.44
N HIS A 4 36.46 -60.96 13.96
CA HIS A 4 36.02 -59.67 14.48
C HIS A 4 34.67 -59.32 13.85
N MET A 5 33.61 -59.32 14.68
CA MET A 5 32.28 -58.90 14.28
C MET A 5 32.17 -57.38 14.48
N TYR A 6 32.17 -56.62 13.38
CA TYR A 6 31.95 -55.18 13.41
C TYR A 6 30.44 -54.90 13.44
N VAL A 7 29.96 -54.32 14.54
CA VAL A 7 28.60 -53.81 14.65
C VAL A 7 28.60 -52.39 14.08
N ILE A 8 28.00 -52.22 12.90
CA ILE A 8 27.76 -50.89 12.31
C ILE A 8 26.43 -50.38 12.87
N SER A 9 26.50 -49.51 13.87
CA SER A 9 25.32 -48.79 14.37
C SER A 9 24.99 -47.63 13.44
N MET A 10 23.96 -47.79 12.61
CA MET A 10 23.45 -46.74 11.73
C MET A 10 22.50 -45.84 12.54
N LEU A 11 22.94 -44.62 12.87
CA LEU A 11 22.10 -43.63 13.55
C LEU A 11 21.17 -42.99 12.51
N VAL A 12 19.89 -43.40 12.48
CA VAL A 12 18.87 -42.76 11.64
C VAL A 12 18.35 -41.53 12.38
N LEU A 13 18.86 -40.35 12.04
CA LEU A 13 18.30 -39.06 12.45
C LEU A 13 16.99 -38.83 11.71
N VAL A 14 15.88 -39.21 12.35
CA VAL A 14 14.54 -38.79 11.92
C VAL A 14 14.40 -37.32 12.31
N VAL A 15 14.70 -36.42 11.37
CA VAL A 15 14.34 -35.01 11.51
C VAL A 15 12.82 -34.95 11.40
N PRO A 16 12.08 -34.61 12.47
CA PRO A 16 10.65 -34.42 12.33
C PRO A 16 10.45 -33.28 11.34
N LYS A 17 9.77 -33.53 10.22
CA LYS A 17 9.19 -32.45 9.43
C LYS A 17 8.35 -31.66 10.42
N GLN A 18 8.74 -30.42 10.70
CA GLN A 18 7.85 -29.48 11.38
C GLN A 18 6.57 -29.44 10.55
N GLN A 19 5.54 -30.11 11.06
CA GLN A 19 4.21 -29.98 10.52
C GLN A 19 3.80 -28.57 10.91
N VAL A 20 3.89 -27.64 9.95
CA VAL A 20 3.46 -26.26 10.14
C VAL A 20 1.94 -26.28 10.26
N THR A 21 1.43 -26.55 11.45
CA THR A 21 0.07 -26.23 11.84
C THR A 21 0.06 -24.74 12.20
N GLY A 22 0.30 -23.89 11.21
CA GLY A 22 0.18 -22.44 11.39
C GLY A 22 -1.27 -22.04 11.14
N ASP A 23 -1.82 -21.18 11.99
CA ASP A 23 -3.08 -20.50 11.70
C ASP A 23 -2.98 -19.81 10.33
N ILE A 24 -3.98 -20.02 9.48
CA ILE A 24 -4.06 -19.37 8.17
C ILE A 24 -4.36 -17.89 8.42
N GLY A 25 -3.43 -17.01 8.07
CA GLY A 25 -3.65 -15.57 8.08
C GLY A 25 -4.36 -15.09 6.81
N SER A 26 -5.09 -13.98 6.92
CA SER A 26 -5.78 -13.34 5.79
C SER A 26 -5.50 -11.84 5.80
N PHE A 27 -5.44 -11.24 4.62
CA PHE A 27 -5.31 -9.79 4.47
C PHE A 27 -6.10 -9.34 3.24
N TRP A 28 -6.56 -8.09 3.27
CA TRP A 28 -7.14 -7.45 2.09
C TRP A 28 -6.05 -6.76 1.29
N HIS A 29 -6.16 -6.76 -0.03
CA HIS A 29 -5.39 -5.88 -0.90
C HIS A 29 -6.38 -5.06 -1.72
N VAL A 30 -6.36 -3.75 -1.51
CA VAL A 30 -7.12 -2.75 -2.27
C VAL A 30 -6.18 -1.78 -2.95
N THR A 31 -6.60 -1.23 -4.09
CA THR A 31 -5.77 -0.36 -4.91
C THR A 31 -6.65 0.43 -5.87
N ASP A 32 -6.13 1.55 -6.38
CA ASP A 32 -6.71 2.27 -7.53
C ASP A 32 -8.18 2.65 -7.28
N PHE A 33 -8.45 3.25 -6.11
CA PHE A 33 -9.80 3.70 -5.78
C PHE A 33 -10.28 4.76 -6.77
N HIS A 34 -9.39 5.65 -7.22
CA HIS A 34 -9.68 6.79 -8.10
C HIS A 34 -11.02 7.45 -7.73
N TYR A 35 -11.05 8.12 -6.58
CA TYR A 35 -12.26 8.76 -6.11
C TYR A 35 -12.51 10.05 -6.89
N ASP A 36 -13.57 10.06 -7.70
CA ASP A 36 -14.09 11.26 -8.34
C ASP A 36 -15.40 11.71 -7.67
N SER A 37 -15.35 12.87 -7.01
CA SER A 37 -16.53 13.49 -6.40
C SER A 37 -17.50 14.11 -7.42
N THR A 38 -17.10 14.20 -8.68
CA THR A 38 -17.81 14.89 -9.76
C THR A 38 -18.54 13.97 -10.73
N VAL A 39 -18.49 12.65 -10.55
CA VAL A 39 -19.12 11.65 -11.43
C VAL A 39 -20.60 11.98 -11.72
N PHE A 40 -21.35 12.44 -10.72
CA PHE A 40 -22.77 12.78 -10.86
C PHE A 40 -23.02 14.27 -11.21
N THR A 41 -21.97 15.07 -11.38
CA THR A 41 -22.07 16.49 -11.67
C THR A 41 -21.37 16.84 -12.98
N SER A 42 -20.11 17.29 -12.93
CA SER A 42 -19.33 17.71 -14.09
C SER A 42 -18.72 16.56 -14.89
N GLN A 43 -18.73 15.32 -14.35
CA GLN A 43 -18.21 14.13 -15.00
C GLN A 43 -16.73 14.30 -15.39
N ASP A 44 -15.92 14.91 -14.53
CA ASP A 44 -14.59 15.39 -14.91
C ASP A 44 -13.60 14.25 -15.22
N SER A 45 -13.77 13.07 -14.61
CA SER A 45 -12.98 11.88 -14.92
C SER A 45 -13.54 11.03 -16.06
N CYS A 46 -14.72 11.37 -16.58
CA CYS A 46 -15.36 10.55 -17.60
C CYS A 46 -14.75 10.83 -18.98
N THR A 47 -14.34 9.77 -19.68
CA THR A 47 -13.77 9.87 -21.04
C THR A 47 -14.74 10.43 -22.08
N SER A 48 -16.05 10.34 -21.83
CA SER A 48 -17.09 11.02 -22.59
C SER A 48 -18.36 11.21 -21.72
N PRO A 49 -19.26 12.15 -22.07
CA PRO A 49 -20.49 12.37 -21.31
C PRO A 49 -21.37 11.11 -21.22
N VAL A 50 -21.74 10.73 -20.01
CA VAL A 50 -22.64 9.61 -19.71
C VAL A 50 -24.06 10.12 -19.49
N ALA A 51 -24.97 9.67 -20.35
CA ALA A 51 -26.41 9.93 -20.19
C ALA A 51 -26.97 9.14 -18.99
N ASP A 52 -27.93 9.75 -18.28
CA ASP A 52 -28.65 9.16 -17.15
C ASP A 52 -27.73 8.61 -16.03
N ILE A 53 -26.57 9.25 -15.80
CA ILE A 53 -25.58 8.80 -14.79
C ILE A 53 -26.18 8.69 -13.38
N GLU A 54 -27.18 9.52 -13.05
CA GLU A 54 -27.93 9.47 -11.78
C GLU A 54 -28.68 8.15 -11.57
N GLN A 55 -29.01 7.42 -12.64
CA GLN A 55 -29.62 6.10 -12.59
C GLN A 55 -28.58 4.97 -12.43
N LYS A 56 -27.28 5.31 -12.44
CA LYS A 56 -26.13 4.41 -12.31
C LYS A 56 -25.38 4.72 -11.02
N PRO A 57 -25.96 4.36 -9.85
CA PRO A 57 -25.46 4.83 -8.55
C PRO A 57 -24.06 4.34 -8.19
N TYR A 58 -23.50 3.36 -8.91
CA TYR A 58 -22.15 2.84 -8.68
C TYR A 58 -21.15 3.24 -9.77
N GLY A 59 -21.50 4.20 -10.63
CA GLY A 59 -20.65 4.71 -11.69
C GLY A 59 -20.91 4.09 -13.05
N ASP A 60 -19.99 4.32 -13.98
CA ASP A 60 -20.06 3.88 -15.36
C ASP A 60 -18.68 3.40 -15.83
N TYR A 61 -18.62 2.55 -16.84
CA TYR A 61 -17.36 2.05 -17.40
C TYR A 61 -16.45 3.14 -17.98
N LEU A 62 -16.98 4.34 -18.23
CA LEU A 62 -16.26 5.45 -18.83
C LEU A 62 -15.67 6.44 -17.81
N CYS A 63 -15.96 6.26 -16.52
CA CYS A 63 -15.62 7.20 -15.44
C CYS A 63 -14.82 6.53 -14.33
N ASP A 64 -14.16 7.34 -13.51
CA ASP A 64 -13.61 6.87 -12.24
C ASP A 64 -14.71 6.63 -11.18
N SER A 65 -14.31 6.21 -9.97
CA SER A 65 -15.23 5.72 -8.95
C SER A 65 -15.97 6.85 -8.22
N PRO A 66 -17.32 6.83 -8.19
CA PRO A 66 -18.07 7.66 -7.26
C PRO A 66 -17.92 7.14 -5.82
N TRP A 67 -18.19 8.00 -4.84
CA TRP A 67 -18.11 7.63 -3.42
C TRP A 67 -18.98 6.43 -3.06
N SER A 68 -20.15 6.30 -3.68
CA SER A 68 -21.08 5.18 -3.49
C SER A 68 -20.47 3.82 -3.81
N LEU A 69 -19.66 3.72 -4.87
CA LEU A 69 -18.94 2.49 -5.23
C LEU A 69 -17.90 2.18 -4.15
N ILE A 70 -17.03 3.14 -3.83
CA ILE A 70 -15.97 2.99 -2.82
C ILE A 70 -16.57 2.59 -1.47
N ASN A 71 -17.60 3.30 -1.03
CA ASN A 71 -18.30 3.04 0.21
C ASN A 71 -18.88 1.62 0.24
N SER A 72 -19.54 1.19 -0.85
CA SER A 72 -20.08 -0.17 -0.94
C SER A 72 -18.99 -1.25 -0.90
N SER A 73 -17.87 -1.03 -1.58
CA SER A 73 -16.73 -1.96 -1.62
C SER A 73 -16.08 -2.14 -0.25
N VAL A 74 -15.82 -1.05 0.47
CA VAL A 74 -15.21 -1.11 1.81
C VAL A 74 -16.16 -1.78 2.82
N HIS A 75 -17.47 -1.52 2.72
CA HIS A 75 -18.46 -2.24 3.54
C HIS A 75 -18.54 -3.72 3.19
N ALA A 76 -18.46 -4.08 1.91
CA ALA A 76 -18.44 -5.48 1.48
C ALA A 76 -17.20 -6.21 2.00
N MET A 77 -16.01 -5.59 1.96
CA MET A 77 -14.81 -6.15 2.59
C MET A 77 -15.06 -6.51 4.05
N LYS A 78 -15.71 -5.62 4.80
CA LYS A 78 -16.02 -5.84 6.21
C LYS A 78 -17.01 -6.98 6.42
N GLN A 79 -17.95 -7.17 5.51
CA GLN A 79 -18.92 -8.28 5.57
C GLN A 79 -18.29 -9.62 5.21
N ILE A 80 -17.37 -9.65 4.24
CA ILE A 80 -16.76 -10.88 3.74
C ILE A 80 -15.68 -11.41 4.68
N GLU A 81 -14.73 -10.56 5.08
CA GLU A 81 -13.66 -10.91 6.00
C GLU A 81 -13.46 -9.78 7.02
N PRO A 82 -14.26 -9.76 8.10
CA PRO A 82 -14.23 -8.71 9.11
C PRO A 82 -12.95 -8.72 9.96
N ASN A 83 -12.21 -9.83 9.98
CA ASN A 83 -11.09 -10.09 10.89
C ASN A 83 -9.76 -10.30 10.15
N ALA A 84 -9.62 -9.75 8.94
CA ALA A 84 -8.35 -9.70 8.24
C ALA A 84 -7.24 -9.14 9.15
N ASP A 85 -6.08 -9.79 9.13
CA ASP A 85 -4.92 -9.45 9.96
C ASP A 85 -4.43 -8.02 9.69
N PHE A 86 -4.48 -7.60 8.42
CA PHE A 86 -4.16 -6.26 7.95
C PHE A 86 -4.78 -5.98 6.57
N ILE A 87 -4.62 -4.74 6.11
CA ILE A 87 -5.01 -4.29 4.77
C ILE A 87 -3.75 -3.72 4.08
N LEU A 88 -3.55 -4.09 2.82
CA LEU A 88 -2.64 -3.42 1.91
C LEU A 88 -3.43 -2.45 1.04
N TRP A 89 -3.00 -1.19 0.97
CA TRP A 89 -3.57 -0.20 0.08
C TRP A 89 -2.50 0.40 -0.82
N THR A 90 -2.45 0.01 -2.08
CA THR A 90 -1.32 0.37 -2.97
C THR A 90 -1.51 1.66 -3.77
N GLY A 91 -2.30 2.61 -3.23
CA GLY A 91 -2.38 3.98 -3.74
C GLY A 91 -3.44 4.20 -4.81
N ASP A 92 -3.22 5.25 -5.61
CA ASP A 92 -4.09 5.77 -6.68
C ASP A 92 -5.49 6.15 -6.16
N SER A 93 -5.47 7.18 -5.31
CA SER A 93 -6.65 7.81 -4.71
C SER A 93 -7.27 8.85 -5.62
N GLY A 94 -6.43 9.70 -6.22
CA GLY A 94 -6.85 10.84 -7.03
C GLY A 94 -7.48 10.40 -8.36
N PRO A 95 -8.46 11.15 -8.88
CA PRO A 95 -9.10 10.81 -10.14
C PRO A 95 -8.25 11.24 -11.37
N HIS A 96 -8.62 10.73 -12.53
CA HIS A 96 -8.09 11.09 -13.84
C HIS A 96 -8.80 12.31 -14.40
N ILE A 97 -8.52 13.50 -13.85
CA ILE A 97 -9.10 14.77 -14.31
C ILE A 97 -8.06 15.67 -14.99
N ASP A 98 -8.55 16.69 -15.69
CA ASP A 98 -7.68 17.76 -16.19
C ASP A 98 -6.96 18.43 -15.01
N GLU A 99 -5.62 18.52 -15.07
CA GLU A 99 -4.80 19.10 -14.00
C GLU A 99 -5.22 20.55 -13.65
N SER A 100 -5.82 21.28 -14.59
CA SER A 100 -6.35 22.63 -14.34
C SER A 100 -7.56 22.67 -13.40
N LYS A 101 -8.18 21.51 -13.14
CA LYS A 101 -9.30 21.32 -12.22
C LYS A 101 -8.89 20.69 -10.89
N ASP A 102 -7.60 20.39 -10.70
CA ASP A 102 -7.09 19.72 -9.51
C ASP A 102 -6.09 20.57 -8.73
N SER A 103 -5.74 20.14 -7.52
CA SER A 103 -4.73 20.78 -6.68
C SER A 103 -4.14 19.81 -5.65
N ALA A 104 -3.03 20.19 -5.03
CA ALA A 104 -2.44 19.42 -3.94
C ALA A 104 -3.42 19.27 -2.76
N GLU A 105 -4.21 20.30 -2.46
CA GLU A 105 -5.23 20.27 -1.42
C GLU A 105 -6.36 19.27 -1.73
N ASN A 106 -6.81 19.20 -2.99
CA ASN A 106 -7.81 18.23 -3.44
C ASN A 106 -7.29 16.79 -3.34
N ILE A 107 -6.04 16.54 -3.77
CA ILE A 107 -5.39 15.23 -3.61
C ILE A 107 -5.28 14.84 -2.13
N ILE A 108 -4.83 15.75 -1.26
CA ILE A 108 -4.76 15.51 0.19
C ILE A 108 -6.15 15.20 0.75
N SER A 109 -7.18 15.95 0.34
CA SER A 109 -8.56 15.73 0.76
C SER A 109 -9.07 14.35 0.33
N THR A 110 -8.77 13.94 -0.90
CA THR A 110 -9.13 12.63 -1.46
C THR A 110 -8.49 11.50 -0.66
N ILE A 111 -7.17 11.56 -0.44
CA ILE A 111 -6.45 10.57 0.38
C ILE A 111 -6.99 10.55 1.82
N SER A 112 -7.34 11.73 2.37
CA SER A 112 -7.95 11.85 3.70
C SER A 112 -9.32 11.16 3.78
N ASN A 113 -10.17 11.31 2.77
CA ASN A 113 -11.49 10.66 2.73
C ASN A 113 -11.36 9.13 2.70
N LEU A 114 -10.47 8.60 1.85
CA LEU A 114 -10.19 7.16 1.75
C LEU A 114 -9.54 6.61 3.02
N THR A 115 -8.61 7.36 3.60
CA THR A 115 -8.03 7.03 4.91
C THR A 115 -9.13 6.99 5.98
N GLY A 116 -10.06 7.95 5.97
CA GLY A 116 -11.18 8.05 6.90
C GLY A 116 -12.10 6.83 6.84
N ILE A 117 -12.60 6.47 5.66
CA ILE A 117 -13.51 5.31 5.55
C ILE A 117 -12.84 3.99 5.94
N LEU A 118 -11.56 3.79 5.60
CA LEU A 118 -10.83 2.60 6.04
C LEU A 118 -10.67 2.57 7.57
N MET A 119 -10.38 3.71 8.21
CA MET A 119 -10.32 3.81 9.68
C MET A 119 -11.69 3.60 10.34
N ASP A 120 -12.76 4.13 9.76
CA ASP A 120 -14.10 4.05 10.33
C ASP A 120 -14.66 2.62 10.26
N ILE A 121 -14.46 1.94 9.12
CA ILE A 121 -14.98 0.58 8.91
C ILE A 121 -14.06 -0.48 9.53
N PHE A 122 -12.76 -0.22 9.59
CA PHE A 122 -11.76 -1.13 10.16
C PHE A 122 -10.93 -0.45 11.28
N PRO A 123 -11.55 -0.03 12.40
CA PRO A 123 -10.88 0.76 13.43
C PRO A 123 -9.74 0.05 14.16
N ASN A 124 -9.72 -1.29 14.10
CA ASN A 124 -8.72 -2.13 14.76
C ASN A 124 -7.78 -2.84 13.78
N THR A 125 -7.93 -2.62 12.47
CA THR A 125 -7.08 -3.26 11.45
C THR A 125 -6.03 -2.27 10.97
N LYS A 126 -4.76 -2.70 10.94
CA LYS A 126 -3.69 -1.86 10.41
C LYS A 126 -3.76 -1.83 8.89
N VAL A 127 -3.54 -0.65 8.32
CA VAL A 127 -3.37 -0.48 6.87
C VAL A 127 -1.91 -0.15 6.60
N TYR A 128 -1.31 -0.85 5.64
CA TYR A 128 0.01 -0.56 5.09
C TYR A 128 -0.20 0.00 3.68
N ALA A 129 -0.02 1.31 3.53
CA ALA A 129 -0.42 2.04 2.35
C ALA A 129 0.79 2.58 1.59
N ALA A 130 0.74 2.52 0.26
CA ALA A 130 1.71 3.13 -0.65
C ALA A 130 1.06 4.32 -1.37
N HIS A 131 1.90 5.23 -1.87
CA HIS A 131 1.46 6.22 -2.86
C HIS A 131 1.36 5.59 -4.24
N GLY A 132 0.31 5.91 -4.99
CA GLY A 132 0.24 5.76 -6.44
C GLY A 132 0.68 7.03 -7.17
N ASN A 133 0.73 6.99 -8.49
CA ASN A 133 1.16 8.12 -9.30
C ASN A 133 0.10 9.25 -9.35
N HIS A 134 -1.17 8.95 -9.08
CA HIS A 134 -2.24 9.95 -8.90
C HIS A 134 -2.37 10.48 -7.46
N ASP A 135 -1.53 10.02 -6.53
CA ASP A 135 -1.50 10.54 -5.14
C ASP A 135 -0.55 11.74 -4.99
N TYR A 136 -0.39 12.53 -6.06
CA TYR A 136 0.45 13.72 -6.07
C TYR A 136 -0.06 14.75 -7.08
N PHE A 137 0.23 16.03 -6.84
CA PHE A 137 -0.08 17.11 -7.77
C PHE A 137 1.18 17.91 -8.16
N PRO A 138 1.44 18.12 -9.47
CA PRO A 138 0.78 17.47 -10.61
C PRO A 138 0.97 15.95 -10.63
N ALA A 139 0.06 15.22 -11.28
CA ALA A 139 0.09 13.76 -11.30
C ALA A 139 1.43 13.25 -11.85
N ASN A 140 1.88 12.10 -11.35
CA ASN A 140 3.14 11.43 -11.68
C ASN A 140 4.43 12.14 -11.20
N GLN A 141 4.38 13.41 -10.78
CA GLN A 141 5.58 14.22 -10.49
C GLN A 141 6.04 14.11 -9.02
N LEU A 142 6.05 12.89 -8.47
CA LEU A 142 6.42 12.64 -7.08
C LEU A 142 7.91 12.97 -6.85
N PRO A 143 8.26 13.92 -5.98
CA PRO A 143 9.63 14.33 -5.79
C PRO A 143 10.40 13.39 -4.84
N PRO A 144 11.74 13.29 -4.99
CA PRO A 144 12.60 12.49 -4.13
C PRO A 144 12.99 13.22 -2.83
N HIS A 145 12.11 14.05 -2.28
CA HIS A 145 12.32 14.80 -1.04
C HIS A 145 10.99 15.11 -0.36
N GLU A 146 11.08 15.57 0.90
CA GLU A 146 9.92 15.90 1.71
C GLU A 146 9.09 17.05 1.09
N ASN A 147 7.78 16.86 1.03
CA ASN A 147 6.81 17.81 0.49
C ASN A 147 5.53 17.82 1.34
N GLU A 148 4.58 18.67 0.98
CA GLU A 148 3.33 18.83 1.75
C GLU A 148 2.43 17.61 1.73
N ILE A 149 2.35 16.88 0.60
CA ILE A 149 1.53 15.68 0.47
C ILE A 149 2.14 14.55 1.32
N TYR A 150 3.45 14.30 1.24
CA TYR A 150 4.12 13.31 2.09
C TYR A 150 3.97 13.65 3.58
N ARG A 151 4.02 14.94 3.96
CA ARG A 151 3.75 15.37 5.33
C ARG A 151 2.32 15.09 5.75
N ALA A 152 1.34 15.45 4.93
CA ALA A 152 -0.08 15.21 5.21
C ALA A 152 -0.36 13.71 5.35
N VAL A 153 0.11 12.91 4.40
CA VAL A 153 -0.04 11.45 4.40
C VAL A 153 0.63 10.81 5.61
N ALA A 154 1.87 11.17 5.93
CA ALA A 154 2.54 10.66 7.13
C ALA A 154 1.80 11.04 8.42
N ASN A 155 1.25 12.26 8.49
CA ASN A 155 0.45 12.71 9.63
C ASN A 155 -0.85 11.89 9.79
N MET A 156 -1.47 11.50 8.68
CA MET A 156 -2.68 10.67 8.68
C MET A 156 -2.38 9.21 9.03
N TRP A 157 -1.42 8.61 8.34
CA TRP A 157 -1.15 7.16 8.37
C TRP A 157 -0.38 6.68 9.60
N GLN A 158 0.35 7.56 10.30
CA GLN A 158 0.98 7.20 11.58
C GLN A 158 0.00 6.62 12.61
N ARG A 159 -1.30 6.92 12.48
CA ARG A 159 -2.35 6.38 13.34
C ARG A 159 -2.45 4.85 13.26
N TRP A 160 -2.11 4.23 12.13
CA TRP A 160 -2.17 2.78 11.94
C TRP A 160 -1.05 2.02 12.64
N TYR A 161 0.16 2.58 12.69
CA TYR A 161 1.33 1.82 13.14
C TYR A 161 2.16 2.48 14.26
N ARG A 162 2.04 3.79 14.48
CA ARG A 162 2.72 4.55 15.55
C ARG A 162 4.24 4.30 15.63
N ASP A 163 4.89 4.27 14.48
CA ASP A 163 6.34 4.08 14.33
C ASP A 163 6.96 5.37 13.79
N SER A 164 7.86 5.96 14.57
CA SER A 164 8.48 7.25 14.25
C SER A 164 9.49 7.16 13.11
N GLU A 165 10.15 6.01 12.94
CA GLU A 165 11.11 5.80 11.84
C GLU A 165 10.37 5.59 10.52
N ALA A 166 9.27 4.83 10.56
CA ALA A 166 8.38 4.69 9.41
C ALA A 166 7.79 6.05 9.00
N ASN A 167 7.34 6.85 9.95
CA ASN A 167 6.86 8.21 9.67
C ASN A 167 7.97 9.11 9.07
N ARG A 168 9.19 9.04 9.61
CA ARG A 168 10.33 9.82 9.10
C ARG A 168 10.68 9.47 7.65
N THR A 169 10.75 8.18 7.33
CA THR A 169 11.08 7.72 5.97
C THR A 169 9.96 8.02 4.98
N LEU A 170 8.69 7.84 5.39
CA LEU A 170 7.53 8.22 4.59
C LEU A 170 7.54 9.71 4.26
N ARG A 171 7.82 10.59 5.24
CA ARG A 171 7.99 12.03 4.99
C ARG A 171 9.14 12.34 4.06
N LYS A 172 10.26 11.62 4.19
CA LYS A 172 11.48 11.86 3.41
C LYS A 172 11.29 11.57 1.92
N GLY A 173 10.60 10.48 1.56
CA GLY A 173 10.57 10.01 0.18
C GLY A 173 9.36 9.15 -0.22
N GLY A 174 8.31 9.09 0.60
CA GLY A 174 7.11 8.33 0.28
C GLY A 174 7.22 6.81 0.53
N TYR A 175 8.30 6.34 1.17
CA TYR A 175 8.59 4.93 1.39
C TYR A 175 8.89 4.66 2.86
N TYR A 176 8.63 3.44 3.34
CA TYR A 176 8.88 3.07 4.74
C TYR A 176 8.89 1.57 4.96
N THR A 177 9.36 1.13 6.13
CA THR A 177 9.22 -0.25 6.60
C THR A 177 8.65 -0.26 8.01
N VAL A 178 7.86 -1.28 8.32
CA VAL A 178 7.24 -1.43 9.64
C VAL A 178 6.97 -2.90 9.93
N SER A 179 7.02 -3.28 11.22
CA SER A 179 6.70 -4.64 11.65
C SER A 179 5.19 -4.91 11.53
N ILE A 180 4.83 -5.99 10.83
CA ILE A 180 3.45 -6.50 10.81
C ILE A 180 3.21 -7.31 12.08
N ARG A 181 4.07 -8.30 12.29
CA ARG A 181 4.11 -9.16 13.47
C ARG A 181 5.53 -9.72 13.64
N GLN A 182 5.77 -10.47 14.70
CA GLN A 182 7.07 -11.12 14.89
C GLN A 182 7.41 -12.00 13.67
N GLY A 183 8.59 -11.80 13.09
CA GLY A 183 9.04 -12.54 11.92
C GLY A 183 8.48 -12.07 10.57
N LEU A 184 7.65 -11.01 10.52
CA LEU A 184 7.10 -10.46 9.26
C LEU A 184 7.12 -8.93 9.26
N VAL A 185 7.78 -8.35 8.27
CA VAL A 185 7.88 -6.89 8.08
C VAL A 185 7.25 -6.49 6.75
N ALA A 186 6.57 -5.34 6.72
CA ALA A 186 6.13 -4.69 5.50
C ALA A 186 7.27 -3.80 4.98
N VAL A 187 7.53 -3.85 3.68
CA VAL A 187 8.41 -2.89 3.01
C VAL A 187 7.63 -2.18 1.91
N VAL A 188 7.25 -0.94 2.19
CA VAL A 188 6.47 -0.11 1.29
C VAL A 188 7.41 0.79 0.50
N LEU A 189 7.42 0.59 -0.81
CA LEU A 189 8.22 1.38 -1.74
C LEU A 189 7.39 2.50 -2.36
N ASN A 190 8.04 3.63 -2.65
CA ASN A 190 7.55 4.63 -3.58
C ASN A 190 8.13 4.33 -4.96
N THR A 191 7.46 3.46 -5.71
CA THR A 191 7.89 3.09 -7.06
C THR A 191 7.66 4.20 -8.08
N ASN A 192 6.84 5.21 -7.77
CA ASN A 192 6.60 6.37 -8.63
C ASN A 192 7.86 7.20 -8.87
N LEU A 193 8.86 7.12 -7.98
CA LEU A 193 10.16 7.73 -8.21
C LEU A 193 10.88 7.18 -9.44
N TYR A 194 10.57 5.94 -9.84
CA TYR A 194 11.13 5.26 -11.01
C TYR A 194 10.17 5.24 -12.20
N TYR A 195 9.01 5.88 -12.08
CA TYR A 195 8.00 5.88 -13.14
C TYR A 195 8.46 6.73 -14.32
N GLY A 196 8.32 6.22 -15.55
CA GLY A 196 8.85 6.88 -16.75
C GLY A 196 8.25 8.26 -17.03
N SER A 197 7.04 8.53 -16.53
CA SER A 197 6.38 9.83 -16.65
C SER A 197 6.77 10.83 -15.55
N ASN A 198 7.55 10.38 -14.55
CA ASN A 198 8.06 11.25 -13.50
C ASN A 198 9.29 12.02 -14.00
N LYS A 199 9.08 13.29 -14.36
CA LYS A 199 10.14 14.13 -14.92
C LYS A 199 11.01 14.75 -13.84
N VAL A 200 10.54 14.80 -12.58
CA VAL A 200 11.31 15.38 -11.47
C VAL A 200 12.41 14.46 -10.96
N THR A 201 12.44 13.21 -11.43
CA THR A 201 13.42 12.19 -11.04
C THR A 201 14.38 11.76 -12.17
N ALA A 202 14.21 12.24 -13.40
CA ALA A 202 14.89 11.71 -14.59
C ALA A 202 16.43 11.61 -14.49
N ASP A 203 17.10 12.55 -13.83
CA ASP A 203 18.58 12.63 -13.77
C ASP A 203 19.19 12.17 -12.43
N ILE A 204 18.44 11.45 -11.60
CA ILE A 204 18.87 11.02 -10.27
C ILE A 204 19.12 9.50 -10.28
N SER A 205 20.30 9.06 -9.81
CA SER A 205 20.66 7.64 -9.87
C SER A 205 20.03 6.77 -8.76
N ASP A 206 19.79 7.33 -7.56
CA ASP A 206 19.01 6.70 -6.49
C ASP A 206 18.07 7.72 -5.86
N HIS A 207 16.82 7.68 -6.29
CA HIS A 207 15.77 8.61 -5.88
C HIS A 207 15.49 8.50 -4.38
N ALA A 208 15.74 9.60 -3.66
CA ALA A 208 15.63 9.70 -2.20
C ALA A 208 16.53 8.71 -1.41
N GLY A 209 17.46 8.01 -2.07
CA GLY A 209 18.26 6.95 -1.47
C GLY A 209 17.46 5.66 -1.18
N GLN A 210 16.34 5.46 -1.87
CA GLN A 210 15.40 4.38 -1.60
C GLN A 210 15.99 3.00 -1.94
N LEU A 211 16.74 2.83 -3.04
CA LEU A 211 17.32 1.52 -3.37
C LEU A 211 18.40 1.12 -2.38
N GLN A 212 19.27 2.08 -1.99
CA GLN A 212 20.26 1.84 -0.95
C GLN A 212 19.60 1.53 0.40
N TRP A 213 18.52 2.23 0.75
CA TRP A 213 17.75 1.95 1.95
C TRP A 213 17.11 0.55 1.89
N PHE A 214 16.52 0.18 0.76
CA PHE A 214 15.86 -1.10 0.58
C PHE A 214 16.82 -2.28 0.72
N ASP A 215 18.01 -2.20 0.12
CA ASP A 215 19.07 -3.21 0.30
C ASP A 215 19.44 -3.41 1.79
N LYS A 216 19.55 -2.31 2.56
CA LYS A 216 19.81 -2.39 4.00
C LYS A 216 18.66 -3.05 4.75
N VAL A 217 17.41 -2.71 4.43
CA VAL A 217 16.22 -3.30 5.06
C VAL A 217 16.16 -4.82 4.79
N LEU A 218 16.38 -5.25 3.55
CA LEU A 218 16.38 -6.67 3.20
C LEU A 218 17.50 -7.45 3.91
N LYS A 219 18.72 -6.89 3.96
CA LYS A 219 19.85 -7.50 4.70
C LYS A 219 19.53 -7.64 6.20
N GLN A 220 18.96 -6.60 6.81
CA GLN A 220 18.57 -6.65 8.21
C GLN A 220 17.46 -7.66 8.47
N ALA A 221 16.46 -7.74 7.59
CA ALA A 221 15.39 -8.73 7.69
C ALA A 221 15.95 -10.16 7.62
N ALA A 222 16.86 -10.43 6.67
CA ALA A 222 17.52 -11.72 6.54
C ALA A 222 18.34 -12.09 7.79
N GLN A 223 19.12 -11.16 8.33
CA GLN A 223 19.91 -11.37 9.56
C GLN A 223 19.01 -11.68 10.78
N ASN A 224 17.84 -11.04 10.84
CA ASN A 224 16.89 -11.22 11.94
C ASN A 224 15.95 -12.43 11.73
N GLY A 225 16.07 -13.15 10.61
CA GLY A 225 15.16 -14.25 10.27
C GLY A 225 13.72 -13.81 9.92
N ASN A 226 13.52 -12.52 9.61
CA ASN A 226 12.22 -11.99 9.21
C ASN A 226 11.92 -12.30 7.74
N LYS A 227 10.65 -12.57 7.44
CA LYS A 227 10.08 -12.51 6.09
C LYS A 227 9.67 -11.09 5.76
N VAL A 228 9.67 -10.76 4.47
CA VAL A 228 9.28 -9.46 3.94
C VAL A 228 8.00 -9.64 3.14
N ASN A 229 7.01 -8.78 3.41
CA ASN A 229 5.83 -8.57 2.59
C ASN A 229 6.02 -7.28 1.78
#